data_AF-X1JVR6-F1
#
_entry.id   AF-X1JVR6-F1
#
_cell.length_a   1.000
_cell.length_b   1.000
_cell.length_c   1.000
_cell.angle_alpha   90.00
_cell.angle_beta   90.00
_cell.angle_gamma   90.00
#
_symmetry.space_group_name_H-M   'P 1'
#
loop_
_entity.id
_entity.type
_entity.pdbx_description
1 polymer ?
#
loop_
_entity_poly.entity_id
_entity_poly.type
_entity_poly.pdbx_seq_one_letter_code
_entity_poly.pdbx_strand_id
1 'polypeptide(L)' 'AVAMHQSGYVTGETLASTGDPSIILVLSTWRSLEDWKAWEKSEPRIKLYKQIEPLLVEKPKVSIYQVMATEEK' A
#
# COMPACT_ATOMS: atom_id res chain seq x y z
N ALA A 1 2.64 -10.76 6.44
CA ALA A 1 2.85 -9.64 5.49
C ALA A 1 4.07 -8.80 5.90
N VAL A 2 5.00 -8.55 4.97
CA VAL A 2 6.32 -7.90 5.27
C VAL A 2 6.18 -6.43 5.68
N ALA A 3 5.09 -5.76 5.28
CA ALA A 3 4.80 -4.38 5.68
C ALA A 3 4.49 -4.23 7.18
N MET A 4 3.93 -5.25 7.83
CA MET A 4 3.52 -5.18 9.25
C MET A 4 4.68 -5.03 10.24
N HIS A 5 5.91 -5.28 9.79
CA HIS A 5 7.12 -5.15 10.61
C HIS A 5 7.94 -3.90 10.27
N GLN A 6 7.41 -3.03 9.41
CA GLN A 6 8.12 -1.82 8.98
C GLN A 6 7.90 -0.71 9.99
N SER A 7 8.95 0.11 10.20
CA SER A 7 8.82 1.31 11.01
C SER A 7 7.66 2.16 10.51
N GLY A 8 6.84 2.62 11.44
CA GLY A 8 5.73 3.53 11.15
C GLY A 8 4.50 2.90 10.50
N TYR A 9 4.49 1.60 10.17
CA TYR A 9 3.25 0.96 9.73
C TYR A 9 2.20 0.93 10.86
N VAL A 10 0.96 1.30 10.56
CA VAL A 10 -0.15 1.33 11.52
C VAL A 10 -1.17 0.25 11.18
N THR A 11 -1.78 0.33 9.99
CA THR A 11 -2.80 -0.61 9.52
C THR A 11 -2.75 -0.77 8.01
N GLY A 12 -3.47 -1.75 7.46
CA GLY A 12 -3.70 -1.83 6.03
C GLY A 12 -4.79 -2.82 5.69
N GLU A 13 -5.38 -2.61 4.52
CA GLU A 13 -6.51 -3.35 3.99
C GLU A 13 -6.26 -3.62 2.51
N THR A 14 -6.67 -4.81 2.06
CA THR A 14 -6.65 -5.17 0.64
C THR A 14 -8.09 -5.40 0.21
N LEU A 15 -8.53 -4.62 -0.76
CA LEU A 15 -9.87 -4.64 -1.30
C LEU A 15 -9.80 -5.11 -2.76
N ALA A 16 -10.78 -5.90 -3.18
CA ALA A 16 -11.01 -6.20 -4.59
C ALA A 16 -12.24 -5.42 -5.05
N SER A 17 -12.20 -4.87 -6.26
CA SER A 17 -13.37 -4.23 -6.86
C SER A 17 -14.50 -5.25 -7.04
N THR A 18 -15.72 -4.85 -6.71
CA THR A 18 -16.92 -5.68 -6.90
C THR A 18 -17.32 -5.79 -8.38
N GLY A 19 -16.92 -4.82 -9.21
CA GLY A 19 -17.20 -4.80 -10.64
C GLY A 19 -16.16 -5.57 -11.47
N ASP A 20 -14.92 -5.65 -10.98
CA ASP A 20 -13.83 -6.39 -11.62
C ASP A 20 -12.82 -6.89 -10.55
N PRO A 21 -12.85 -8.18 -10.17
CA PRO A 21 -11.97 -8.74 -9.16
C PRO A 21 -10.47 -8.68 -9.49
N SER A 22 -10.09 -8.38 -10.74
CA SER A 22 -8.69 -8.16 -11.11
C SER A 22 -8.15 -6.80 -10.63
N ILE A 23 -9.04 -5.86 -10.31
CA ILE A 23 -8.68 -4.55 -9.75
C ILE A 23 -8.55 -4.67 -8.23
N ILE A 24 -7.32 -4.57 -7.76
CA ILE A 24 -6.98 -4.64 -6.33
C ILE A 24 -6.57 -3.24 -5.83
N LEU A 25 -7.17 -2.82 -4.72
CA LEU A 25 -6.78 -1.63 -3.97
C LEU A 25 -6.09 -2.06 -2.67
N VAL A 26 -4.88 -1.56 -2.44
CA VAL A 26 -4.17 -1.73 -1.18
C VAL A 26 -4.16 -0.38 -0.46
N LEU A 27 -4.88 -0.30 0.65
CA LEU A 27 -4.88 0.85 1.54
C LEU A 27 -3.91 0.56 2.70
N SER A 28 -3.09 1.53 3.08
CA SER A 28 -2.20 1.38 4.23
C SER A 28 -2.02 2.69 4.95
N THR A 29 -2.06 2.63 6.28
CA THR A 29 -1.88 3.78 7.17
C THR A 29 -0.50 3.73 7.77
N TRP A 30 0.20 4.86 7.70
CA TRP A 30 1.57 5.03 8.21
C TRP A 30 1.62 6.21 9.17
N ARG A 31 2.54 6.17 10.14
CA ARG A 31 2.76 7.24 11.13
C ARG A 31 3.25 8.52 10.47
N SER A 32 4.05 8.40 9.41
CA SER A 32 4.51 9.53 8.61
C SER A 32 4.69 9.16 7.14
N LEU A 33 4.78 10.19 6.29
CA LEU A 33 5.11 10.01 4.88
C LEU A 33 6.56 9.52 4.70
N GLU A 34 7.49 9.90 5.58
CA GLU A 34 8.87 9.42 5.52
C GLU A 34 8.94 7.90 5.75
N ASP A 35 8.20 7.38 6.74
CA ASP A 35 8.14 5.93 7.02
C ASP A 35 7.64 5.16 5.78
N TRP A 36 6.58 5.66 5.12
CA TRP A 36 6.07 5.06 3.88
C TRP A 36 7.10 5.11 2.74
N LYS A 37 7.78 6.24 2.53
CA LYS A 37 8.83 6.38 1.49
C LYS A 37 10.03 5.47 1.75
N ALA A 38 10.41 5.28 3.02
CA ALA A 38 11.47 4.36 3.40
C ALA A 38 11.08 2.92 3.08
N TRP A 39 9.84 2.52 3.39
CA TRP A 39 9.32 1.21 3.03
C TRP A 39 9.23 1.00 1.50
N GLU A 40 8.73 1.98 0.75
CA GLU A 40 8.60 1.92 -0.71
C GLU A 40 9.94 1.58 -1.38
N LYS A 41 11.04 2.16 -0.86
CA LYS A 41 12.40 1.98 -1.37
C LYS A 41 13.13 0.78 -0.77
N SER A 42 12.50 0.06 0.16
CA SER A 42 13.15 -1.08 0.82
C SER A 42 13.41 -2.23 -0.15
N GLU A 43 14.53 -2.93 0.04
CA GLU A 43 14.87 -4.10 -0.77
C GLU A 43 13.75 -5.17 -0.83
N PRO A 44 13.11 -5.53 0.31
CA PRO A 44 12.01 -6.50 0.27
C PRO A 44 10.84 -6.01 -0.60
N ARG A 45 10.50 -4.73 -0.54
CA ARG A 45 9.43 -4.15 -1.37
C ARG A 45 9.77 -4.17 -2.84
N ILE A 46 11.00 -3.78 -3.20
CA ILE A 46 11.47 -3.78 -4.59
C ILE A 46 11.49 -5.22 -5.15
N LYS A 47 12.00 -6.19 -4.40
CA LYS A 47 12.04 -7.61 -4.81
C LYS A 47 10.65 -8.19 -5.03
N LEU A 48 9.69 -7.85 -4.16
CA LEU A 48 8.29 -8.24 -4.33
C LEU A 48 7.67 -7.58 -5.57
N TYR A 49 7.88 -6.28 -5.74
CA TYR A 49 7.31 -5.54 -6.88
C TYR A 49 7.80 -6.08 -8.22
N LYS A 50 9.08 -6.46 -8.33
CA LYS A 50 9.63 -7.09 -9.54
C LYS A 50 8.94 -8.40 -9.96
N GLN A 51 8.32 -9.11 -9.01
CA GLN A 51 7.54 -10.33 -9.33
C GLN A 51 6.11 -9.99 -9.77
N ILE A 52 5.57 -8.87 -9.28
CA ILE A 52 4.21 -8.42 -9.56
C ILE A 52 4.14 -7.68 -10.89
N GLU A 53 5.10 -6.79 -11.18
CA GLU A 53 5.08 -5.89 -12.34
C GLU A 53 4.78 -6.59 -13.68
N PRO A 54 5.35 -7.78 -14.00
CA PRO A 54 5.04 -8.48 -15.26
C PRO A 54 3.60 -9.00 -15.35
N LEU A 55 2.88 -9.08 -14.23
CA LEU A 55 1.49 -9.57 -14.16
C LEU A 55 0.47 -8.44 -14.30
N LEU A 56 0.93 -7.18 -14.25
CA LEU A 56 0.04 -6.02 -14.32
C LEU A 56 -0.16 -5.58 -15.77
N VAL A 57 -1.41 -5.27 -16.12
CA VAL A 57 -1.75 -4.66 -17.41
C VAL A 57 -1.16 -3.24 -17.51
N GLU A 58 -1.06 -2.54 -16.39
CA GLU A 58 -0.47 -1.20 -16.29
C GLU A 58 0.22 -0.98 -14.94
N LYS A 59 1.06 0.05 -14.86
CA LYS A 59 1.70 0.43 -13.59
C LYS A 59 0.63 0.80 -12.55
N PRO A 60 0.80 0.41 -11.28
CA PRO A 60 -0.16 0.75 -10.24
C PRO A 60 -0.18 2.26 -10.02
N LYS A 61 -1.38 2.80 -9.84
CA LYS A 61 -1.55 4.18 -9.39
C LYS A 61 -1.34 4.27 -7.88
N VAL A 62 -0.48 5.19 -7.46
CA VAL A 62 -0.23 5.48 -6.04
C VAL A 62 -0.77 6.87 -5.73
N SER A 63 -1.46 7.02 -4.60
CA SER A 63 -1.99 8.30 -4.12
C SER A 63 -1.83 8.39 -2.61
N ILE A 64 -1.38 9.55 -2.13
CA ILE A 64 -1.13 9.81 -0.71
C ILE A 64 -2.23 10.71 -0.19
N TYR A 65 -2.79 10.32 0.97
CA TYR A 65 -3.86 11.04 1.63
C TYR A 65 -3.45 11.34 3.07
N GLN A 66 -4.01 12.42 3.61
CA GLN A 66 -3.90 12.76 5.02
C GLN A 66 -5.26 12.59 5.68
N VAL A 67 -5.27 11.97 6.86
CA VAL A 67 -6.48 11.87 7.67
C VAL A 67 -6.81 13.27 8.18
N MET A 68 -7.96 13.81 7.73
CA MET A 68 -8.43 15.14 8.12
C MET A 68 -9.45 15.06 9.26
N ALA A 69 -10.24 13.99 9.30
CA ALA A 69 -11.18 13.68 10.35
C ALA A 69 -11.37 12.16 10.43
N THR A 70 -11.60 11.67 11.63
CA THR A 70 -12.12 10.32 11.89
C THR A 70 -13.41 10.50 12.65
N GLU A 71 -14.51 9.99 12.13
CA GLU A 71 -15.73 9.93 12.92
C GLU A 71 -15.53 8.88 14.02
N GLU A 72 -15.58 9.32 15.28
CA GLU A 72 -15.71 8.39 16.40
C GLU A 72 -17.13 7.82 16.35
N LYS A 73 -17.24 6.49 16.39
CA LYS A 73 -18.52 5.78 16.48
C LYS A 73 -19.15 5.95 17.85
#